data_AF-A0A1Q8QTL8-F1
#
_entry.id   AF-A0A1Q8QTL8-F1
#
_cell.length_a   1.000
_cell.length_b   1.000
_cell.length_c   1.000
_cell.angle_alpha   90.00
_cell.angle_beta   90.00
_cell.angle_gamma   90.00
#
_symmetry.space_group_name_H-M   'P 1'
#
loop_
_entity.id
_entity.type
_entity.pdbx_description
1 polymer ?
#
loop_
_entity_poly.entity_id
_entity_poly.type
_entity_poly.pdbx_seq_one_letter_code
_entity_poly.pdbx_strand_id
1 'polypeptide(L)'
;MECLQCMERLSEYLDGELDANKYRDIEVHLQCCPDCRKVMDDLAALSKEINLSIASIPIPTNLTVRIFSAIEKEQHNTAKDIWLTSILLAVFASPVLLIFSRTFSSVFHLVYATGSAFWRSLMTLVTLFSPWVTVTMGIISLFLMVMGLYIIKTLLTKFEVNEVVL
;
A
#
# COMPACT_ATOMS: atom_id res chain seq x y z
N MET A 1 25.05 32.39 -8.79
CA MET A 1 25.00 31.40 -9.89
C MET A 1 26.12 31.71 -10.86
N GLU A 2 26.87 30.69 -11.28
CA GLU A 2 27.94 30.82 -12.28
C GLU A 2 27.36 30.81 -13.71
N CYS A 3 28.03 31.47 -14.67
CA CYS A 3 27.54 31.55 -16.06
C CYS A 3 27.34 30.16 -16.70
N LEU A 4 28.22 29.20 -16.42
CA LEU A 4 28.10 27.83 -16.93
C LEU A 4 26.79 27.19 -16.48
N GLN A 5 26.48 27.31 -15.19
CA GLN A 5 25.26 26.76 -14.61
C GLN A 5 24.00 27.46 -15.15
N CYS A 6 24.10 28.76 -15.43
CA CYS A 6 23.01 29.52 -16.06
C CYS A 6 22.74 29.00 -17.46
N MET A 7 23.78 28.92 -18.31
CA MET A 7 23.68 28.47 -19.69
C MET A 7 23.11 27.05 -19.83
N GLU A 8 23.53 26.12 -18.96
CA GLU A 8 23.00 24.74 -18.95
C GLU A 8 21.48 24.67 -18.72
N ARG A 9 20.90 25.69 -18.07
CA ARG A 9 19.49 25.72 -17.65
C ARG A 9 18.65 26.75 -18.38
N LEU A 10 19.18 27.42 -19.39
CA LEU A 10 18.42 28.41 -20.16
C LEU A 10 17.25 27.80 -20.94
N SER A 11 17.37 26.54 -21.42
CA SER A 11 16.25 25.84 -22.06
C SER A 11 15.14 25.54 -21.06
N GLU A 12 15.49 24.95 -19.91
CA GLU A 12 14.53 24.66 -18.83
C GLU A 12 13.83 25.94 -18.33
N TYR A 13 14.57 27.06 -18.29
CA TYR A 13 14.01 28.38 -17.98
C TYR A 13 13.00 28.86 -19.02
N LEU A 14 13.33 28.71 -20.32
CA LEU A 14 12.45 29.11 -21.43
C LEU A 14 11.18 28.26 -21.49
N ASP A 15 11.31 26.96 -21.22
CA ASP A 15 10.21 25.99 -21.24
C ASP A 15 9.36 26.02 -19.95
N GLY A 16 9.82 26.73 -18.91
CA GLY A 16 9.11 26.88 -17.64
C GLY A 16 9.16 25.66 -16.73
N GLU A 17 10.17 24.79 -16.90
CA GLU A 17 10.32 23.53 -16.17
C GLU A 17 11.08 23.66 -14.84
N LEU A 18 11.62 24.84 -14.55
CA LEU A 18 12.38 25.11 -13.33
C LEU A 18 11.49 25.33 -12.10
N ASP A 19 11.99 24.89 -10.94
CA ASP A 19 11.40 25.28 -9.66
C ASP A 19 11.60 26.77 -9.36
N ALA A 20 10.75 27.32 -8.49
CA ALA A 20 10.69 28.76 -8.22
C ALA A 20 12.00 29.36 -7.70
N ASN A 21 12.86 28.58 -7.01
CA ASN A 21 14.13 29.08 -6.52
C ASN A 21 15.14 29.20 -7.67
N LYS A 22 15.26 28.15 -8.49
CA LYS A 22 16.15 28.17 -9.67
C LYS A 22 15.73 29.19 -10.71
N TYR A 23 14.42 29.35 -10.93
CA TYR A 23 13.90 30.36 -11.84
C TYR A 23 14.33 31.77 -11.42
N ARG A 24 14.26 32.08 -10.12
CA ARG A 24 14.71 33.35 -9.55
C ARG A 24 16.23 33.53 -9.67
N ASP A 25 17.00 32.48 -9.39
CA ASP A 25 18.46 32.54 -9.49
C ASP A 25 18.93 32.88 -10.90
N ILE A 26 18.29 32.29 -11.92
CA ILE A 26 18.56 32.58 -13.33
C ILE A 26 18.08 34.00 -13.68
N GLU A 27 16.90 34.42 -13.25
CA GLU A 27 16.37 35.77 -13.50
C GLU A 27 17.33 36.85 -12.96
N VAL A 28 17.81 36.69 -11.73
CA VAL A 28 18.81 37.59 -11.13
C VAL A 28 20.11 37.57 -11.94
N HIS A 29 20.58 36.38 -12.35
CA HIS A 29 21.79 36.28 -13.15
C HIS A 29 21.65 36.95 -14.52
N LEU A 30 20.52 36.81 -15.20
CA LEU A 30 20.23 37.45 -16.48
C LEU A 30 20.15 38.98 -16.37
N GLN A 31 19.79 39.52 -15.20
CA GLN A 31 19.83 40.96 -14.93
C GLN A 31 21.26 41.49 -14.78
N CYS A 32 22.18 40.68 -14.24
CA CYS A 32 23.55 41.08 -13.96
C CYS A 32 24.57 40.68 -15.05
N CYS A 33 24.27 39.69 -15.88
CA CYS A 33 25.20 39.15 -16.88
C CYS A 33 24.68 39.37 -18.32
N PRO A 34 25.33 40.25 -19.11
CA PRO A 34 24.92 40.52 -20.50
C PRO A 34 25.19 39.33 -21.44
N ASP A 35 26.21 38.52 -21.17
CA ASP A 35 26.56 37.37 -22.02
C ASP A 35 25.49 36.28 -21.96
N CYS A 36 25.06 35.90 -20.75
CA CYS A 36 23.98 34.94 -20.56
C CYS A 36 22.64 35.47 -21.09
N ARG A 37 22.39 36.79 -20.99
CA ARG A 37 21.21 37.43 -21.58
C ARG A 37 21.18 37.29 -23.09
N LYS A 38 22.32 37.51 -23.76
CA LYS A 38 22.42 37.34 -25.21
C LYS A 38 22.09 35.91 -25.65
N VAL A 39 22.63 34.92 -24.94
CA VAL A 39 22.33 33.50 -25.23
C VAL A 39 20.84 33.19 -25.03
N MET A 40 20.22 33.74 -23.99
CA MET A 40 18.78 33.61 -23.77
C MET A 40 17.98 34.23 -24.92
N ASP A 41 18.32 35.46 -25.33
CA ASP A 41 17.66 36.17 -26.42
C ASP A 41 17.77 35.38 -27.74
N ASP A 42 18.94 34.81 -28.04
CA ASP A 42 19.17 33.96 -29.21
C ASP A 42 18.29 32.69 -29.16
N LEU A 43 18.20 32.03 -28.00
CA LEU A 43 17.36 30.85 -27.81
C LEU A 43 15.87 31.17 -27.93
N ALA A 44 15.42 32.29 -27.36
CA ALA A 44 14.05 32.77 -27.45
C ALA A 44 13.67 33.14 -28.89
N ALA A 45 14.58 33.75 -29.65
CA ALA A 45 14.38 34.06 -31.05
C ALA A 45 14.20 32.79 -31.89
N LEU A 46 15.05 31.78 -31.67
CA LEU A 46 14.94 30.48 -32.33
C LEU A 46 13.61 29.77 -32.01
N SER A 47 13.23 29.72 -30.73
CA SER A 47 11.96 29.14 -30.30
C SER A 47 10.76 29.84 -30.94
N LYS A 48 10.81 31.18 -31.04
CA LYS A 48 9.76 31.96 -31.69
C LYS A 48 9.66 31.65 -33.19
N GLU A 49 10.78 31.53 -33.90
CA GLU A 49 10.78 31.19 -35.33
C GLU A 49 10.21 29.79 -35.58
N ILE A 50 10.59 28.80 -34.76
CA ILE A 50 10.04 27.44 -34.81
C ILE A 50 8.52 27.48 -34.56
N ASN A 51 8.06 28.19 -33.53
CA ASN A 51 6.64 28.29 -33.22
C ASN A 51 5.82 28.93 -34.36
N LEU A 52 6.36 29.96 -35.02
CA LEU A 52 5.73 30.55 -36.19
C LEU A 52 5.65 29.57 -37.36
N SER A 53 6.69 28.76 -37.57
CA SER A 53 6.68 27.72 -38.60
C SER A 53 5.64 26.64 -38.32
N ILE A 54 5.50 26.18 -37.07
CA ILE A 54 4.53 25.16 -36.67
C ILE A 54 3.10 25.70 -36.74
N ALA A 55 2.87 26.96 -36.38
CA ALA A 55 1.55 27.59 -36.44
C ALA A 55 0.96 27.63 -37.87
N SER A 56 1.80 27.52 -38.90
CA SER A 56 1.35 27.43 -40.29
C SER A 56 0.81 26.05 -40.69
N ILE A 57 1.02 25.03 -39.87
CA ILE A 57 0.57 23.66 -40.13
C ILE A 57 -0.94 23.57 -39.86
N PRO A 58 -1.78 23.27 -40.88
CA PRO A 58 -3.21 23.17 -40.67
C PRO A 58 -3.54 21.95 -39.80
N ILE A 59 -4.34 22.17 -38.76
CA ILE A 59 -4.84 21.09 -37.90
C ILE A 59 -5.82 20.25 -38.74
N PRO A 60 -5.64 18.91 -38.82
CA PRO A 60 -6.55 18.07 -39.58
C PRO A 60 -7.96 18.11 -38.96
N THR A 61 -8.98 18.28 -39.82
CA THR A 61 -10.38 18.49 -39.41
C THR A 61 -10.97 17.33 -38.60
N ASN A 62 -10.39 16.14 -38.70
CA ASN A 62 -10.81 14.94 -37.97
C ASN A 62 -9.95 14.62 -36.74
N LEU A 63 -9.04 15.50 -36.32
CA LEU A 63 -8.16 15.25 -35.17
C LEU A 63 -8.95 14.96 -33.90
N THR A 64 -9.90 15.84 -33.57
CA THR A 64 -10.76 15.73 -32.40
C THR A 64 -11.54 14.42 -32.38
N VAL A 65 -12.12 14.05 -33.53
CA VAL A 65 -12.87 12.79 -33.68
C VAL A 65 -11.94 11.59 -33.47
N ARG A 66 -10.74 11.60 -34.06
CA ARG A 66 -9.75 10.53 -33.89
C ARG A 66 -9.32 10.38 -32.44
N ILE A 67 -9.06 11.48 -31.75
CA ILE A 67 -8.68 11.47 -30.32
C ILE A 67 -9.80 10.88 -29.48
N PHE A 68 -11.03 11.38 -29.61
CA PHE A 68 -12.17 10.86 -28.85
C PHE A 68 -12.44 9.38 -29.13
N SER A 69 -12.39 8.97 -30.40
CA SER A 69 -12.59 7.57 -30.77
C SER A 69 -11.50 6.64 -30.21
N ALA A 70 -10.26 7.14 -30.08
CA ALA A 70 -9.17 6.38 -29.50
C ALA A 70 -9.36 6.22 -27.98
N ILE A 71 -9.75 7.30 -27.29
CA ILE A 71 -10.03 7.29 -25.85
C ILE A 71 -11.19 6.33 -25.54
N GLU A 72 -12.30 6.41 -26.29
CA GLU A 72 -13.46 5.55 -26.09
C GLU A 72 -13.12 4.06 -26.28
N LYS A 73 -12.32 3.75 -27.31
CA LYS A 73 -11.86 2.38 -27.58
C LYS A 73 -11.00 1.81 -26.45
N GLU A 74 -10.10 2.62 -25.88
CA GLU A 74 -9.25 2.21 -24.76
C GLU A 74 -10.05 1.97 -23.48
N GLN A 75 -11.02 2.84 -23.19
CA GLN A 75 -11.93 2.69 -22.06
C GLN A 75 -12.79 1.42 -22.18
N HIS A 76 -13.35 1.14 -23.35
CA HIS A 76 -14.19 -0.03 -23.56
C HIS A 76 -13.42 -1.35 -23.42
N ASN A 77 -12.20 -1.43 -23.94
CA ASN A 77 -11.37 -2.63 -23.80
C ASN A 77 -11.02 -2.90 -22.33
N THR A 78 -10.61 -1.86 -21.61
CA THR A 78 -10.26 -1.97 -20.17
C THR A 78 -11.47 -2.40 -19.34
N ALA A 79 -12.65 -1.83 -19.60
CA ALA A 79 -13.89 -2.20 -18.90
C ALA A 79 -14.30 -3.66 -19.18
N LYS A 80 -14.16 -4.12 -20.42
CA LYS A 80 -14.46 -5.50 -20.81
C LYS A 80 -13.54 -6.50 -20.11
N ASP A 81 -12.24 -6.20 -20.03
CA ASP A 81 -11.27 -7.07 -19.37
C ASP A 81 -11.50 -7.15 -17.86
N ILE A 82 -11.83 -6.02 -17.21
CA ILE A 82 -12.18 -5.99 -15.78
C ILE A 82 -13.47 -6.79 -15.51
N TRP A 83 -14.48 -6.67 -16.36
CA TRP A 83 -15.73 -7.42 -16.20
C TRP A 83 -15.53 -8.93 -16.37
N LEU A 84 -14.78 -9.35 -17.39
CA LEU A 84 -14.49 -10.76 -17.64
C LEU A 84 -13.65 -11.39 -16.52
N THR A 85 -12.62 -10.68 -16.05
CA THR A 85 -11.79 -11.14 -14.92
C THR A 85 -12.60 -11.27 -13.64
N SER A 86 -13.53 -10.33 -13.38
CA SER A 86 -14.43 -10.38 -12.22
C SER A 86 -15.37 -11.58 -12.27
N ILE A 87 -15.94 -11.90 -13.44
CA ILE A 87 -16.78 -13.09 -13.62
C ILE A 87 -15.97 -14.37 -13.40
N LEU A 88 -14.79 -14.48 -14.01
CA LEU A 88 -13.92 -15.63 -13.83
C LEU A 88 -13.58 -15.84 -12.35
N LEU A 89 -13.19 -14.78 -11.64
CA LEU A 89 -12.84 -14.85 -10.24
C LEU A 89 -14.04 -15.27 -9.37
N ALA A 90 -15.24 -14.77 -9.64
CA ALA A 90 -16.45 -15.18 -8.94
C ALA A 90 -16.83 -16.65 -9.19
N VAL A 91 -16.73 -17.10 -10.46
CA VAL A 91 -17.05 -18.48 -10.87
C VAL A 91 -16.10 -19.48 -10.24
N PHE A 92 -14.81 -19.16 -10.12
CA PHE A 92 -13.82 -20.05 -9.50
C PHE A 92 -13.76 -19.94 -7.97
N ALA A 93 -14.00 -18.75 -7.38
CA ALA A 93 -13.98 -18.58 -5.93
C ALA A 93 -15.12 -19.32 -5.23
N SER A 94 -16.32 -19.33 -5.82
CA SER A 94 -17.50 -20.00 -5.24
C SER A 94 -17.28 -21.49 -4.96
N PRO A 95 -16.87 -22.34 -5.93
CA PRO A 95 -16.62 -23.75 -5.68
C PRO A 95 -15.44 -23.99 -4.73
N VAL A 96 -14.40 -23.16 -4.77
CA VAL A 96 -13.25 -23.27 -3.85
C VAL A 96 -13.68 -23.03 -2.40
N LEU A 97 -14.47 -21.99 -2.13
CA LEU A 97 -14.99 -21.68 -0.79
C LEU A 97 -15.91 -22.79 -0.25
N LEU A 98 -16.73 -23.39 -1.12
CA LEU A 98 -17.60 -24.52 -0.75
C LEU A 98 -16.78 -25.78 -0.42
N ILE A 99 -15.71 -26.05 -1.16
CA ILE A 99 -14.81 -27.17 -0.88
C ILE A 99 -14.08 -26.94 0.44
N PHE A 100 -13.50 -25.75 0.65
CA PHE A 100 -12.77 -25.42 1.88
C PHE A 100 -13.64 -25.44 3.13
N SER A 101 -14.87 -24.91 3.06
CA SER A 101 -15.79 -24.94 4.21
C SER A 101 -16.18 -26.36 4.59
N ARG A 102 -16.40 -27.24 3.60
CA ARG A 102 -16.76 -28.64 3.82
C ARG A 102 -15.60 -29.46 4.37
N THR A 103 -14.39 -29.29 3.83
CA THR A 103 -13.21 -29.99 4.34
C THR A 103 -12.87 -29.53 5.76
N PHE A 104 -12.92 -28.23 6.02
CA PHE A 104 -12.69 -27.68 7.35
C PHE A 104 -13.68 -28.21 8.39
N SER A 105 -14.98 -28.20 8.07
CA SER A 105 -16.02 -28.73 8.96
C SER A 105 -15.80 -30.22 9.27
N SER A 106 -15.44 -31.02 8.27
CA SER A 106 -15.19 -32.45 8.47
C SER A 106 -13.96 -32.73 9.33
N VAL A 107 -12.86 -32.00 9.13
CA VAL A 107 -11.65 -32.12 9.94
C VAL A 107 -11.94 -31.70 11.38
N PHE A 108 -12.61 -30.57 11.57
CA PHE A 108 -12.94 -30.07 12.91
C PHE A 108 -13.86 -31.04 13.66
N HIS A 109 -14.87 -31.60 12.99
CA HIS A 109 -15.73 -32.62 13.58
C HIS A 109 -14.95 -33.87 14.00
N LEU A 110 -14.00 -34.33 13.17
CA LEU A 110 -13.18 -35.50 13.49
C LEU A 110 -12.29 -35.23 14.72
N VAL A 111 -11.59 -34.09 14.72
CA VAL A 111 -10.74 -33.67 15.86
C VAL A 111 -11.57 -33.53 17.14
N TYR A 112 -12.74 -32.90 17.05
CA TYR A 112 -13.64 -32.75 18.19
C TYR A 112 -14.20 -34.11 18.66
N ALA A 113 -14.56 -35.02 17.76
CA ALA A 113 -15.05 -36.34 18.10
C ALA A 113 -13.97 -37.18 18.80
N THR A 114 -12.75 -37.21 18.26
CA THR A 114 -11.62 -37.93 18.89
C THR A 114 -11.21 -37.28 20.21
N GLY A 115 -11.17 -35.95 20.27
CA GLY A 115 -10.82 -35.20 21.47
C GLY A 115 -11.85 -35.37 22.59
N SER A 116 -13.15 -35.33 22.26
CA SER A 116 -14.22 -35.55 23.24
C SER A 116 -14.29 -37.01 23.70
N ALA A 117 -14.01 -37.98 22.84
CA ALA A 117 -13.89 -39.39 23.24
C ALA A 117 -12.71 -39.60 24.20
N PHE A 118 -11.56 -39.02 23.90
CA PHE A 118 -10.40 -39.03 24.78
C PHE A 118 -10.71 -38.35 26.12
N TRP A 119 -11.33 -37.17 26.11
CA TRP A 119 -11.71 -36.45 27.32
C TRP A 119 -12.69 -37.25 28.18
N ARG A 120 -13.69 -37.90 27.58
CA ARG A 120 -14.62 -38.78 28.29
C ARG A 120 -13.90 -39.96 28.92
N SER A 121 -13.01 -40.63 28.17
CA SER A 121 -12.21 -41.75 28.68
C SER A 121 -11.29 -41.32 29.83
N LEU A 122 -10.59 -40.20 29.66
CA LEU A 122 -9.73 -39.63 30.70
C LEU A 122 -10.53 -39.26 31.95
N MET A 123 -11.68 -38.60 31.80
CA MET A 123 -12.53 -38.26 32.95
C MET A 123 -13.07 -39.49 33.66
N THR A 124 -13.47 -40.55 32.93
CA THR A 124 -13.88 -41.80 33.57
C THR A 124 -12.75 -42.44 34.38
N LEU A 125 -11.51 -42.38 33.87
CA LEU A 125 -10.32 -42.83 34.59
C LEU A 125 -10.06 -41.97 35.84
N VAL A 126 -10.18 -40.64 35.71
CA VAL A 126 -10.00 -39.70 36.83
C VAL A 126 -11.05 -39.93 37.93
N THR A 127 -12.31 -40.23 37.56
CA THR A 127 -13.37 -40.54 38.53
C THR A 127 -13.24 -41.91 39.18
N LEU A 128 -12.43 -42.82 38.62
CA LEU A 128 -12.09 -44.09 39.26
C LEU A 128 -11.10 -43.91 40.43
N PHE A 129 -10.36 -42.80 40.45
CA PHE A 129 -9.53 -42.44 41.60
C PHE A 129 -10.40 -41.86 42.74
N SER A 130 -9.89 -41.97 43.97
CA SER A 130 -10.58 -41.46 45.17
C SER A 130 -11.02 -39.99 44.97
N PRO A 131 -12.27 -39.62 45.30
CA PRO A 131 -12.81 -38.27 45.09
C PRO A 131 -11.99 -37.17 45.78
N TRP A 132 -11.19 -37.51 46.78
CA TRP A 132 -10.27 -36.58 47.44
C TRP A 132 -9.08 -36.16 46.55
N VAL A 133 -8.63 -37.03 45.64
CA VAL A 133 -7.50 -36.75 44.74
C VAL A 133 -7.91 -35.77 43.63
N THR A 134 -9.15 -35.86 43.14
CA THR A 134 -9.64 -34.96 42.09
C THR A 134 -9.88 -33.55 42.62
N VAL A 135 -10.41 -33.43 43.84
CA VAL A 135 -10.62 -32.14 44.52
C VAL A 135 -9.30 -31.44 44.80
N THR A 136 -8.30 -32.17 45.31
CA THR A 136 -6.97 -31.59 45.61
C THR A 136 -6.26 -31.10 44.34
N MET A 137 -6.30 -31.87 43.25
CA MET A 137 -5.74 -31.46 41.97
C MET A 137 -6.43 -30.20 41.40
N GLY A 138 -7.76 -30.08 41.54
CA GLY A 138 -8.51 -28.90 41.14
C GLY A 138 -8.12 -27.65 41.95
N ILE A 139 -7.95 -27.78 43.27
CA ILE A 139 -7.51 -26.69 44.14
C ILE A 139 -6.08 -26.24 43.78
N ILE A 140 -5.17 -27.19 43.54
CA ILE A 140 -3.79 -26.90 43.14
C ILE A 140 -3.77 -26.15 41.80
N SER A 141 -4.56 -26.58 40.82
CA SER A 141 -4.66 -25.90 39.52
C SER A 141 -5.19 -24.47 39.64
N LEU A 142 -6.22 -24.25 40.48
CA LEU A 142 -6.77 -22.92 40.73
C LEU A 142 -5.71 -22.02 41.39
N PHE A 143 -4.99 -22.55 42.37
CA PHE A 143 -3.93 -21.81 43.06
C PHE A 143 -2.79 -21.42 42.10
N LEU A 144 -2.33 -22.34 41.25
CA LEU A 144 -1.31 -22.05 40.23
C LEU A 144 -1.78 -21.00 39.22
N MET A 145 -3.04 -21.05 38.78
CA MET A 145 -3.62 -20.06 37.86
C MET A 145 -3.69 -18.67 38.51
N VAL A 146 -4.16 -18.57 39.75
CA VAL A 146 -4.23 -17.29 40.49
C VAL A 146 -2.83 -16.73 40.74
N MET A 147 -1.88 -17.58 41.13
CA MET A 147 -0.48 -17.18 41.31
C MET A 147 0.16 -16.73 39.99
N GLY A 148 -0.11 -17.41 38.88
CA GLY A 148 0.35 -17.01 37.56
C GLY A 148 -0.19 -15.63 37.15
N LEU A 149 -1.50 -15.40 37.32
CA LEU A 149 -2.11 -14.09 37.07
C LEU A 149 -1.55 -13.00 38.00
N TYR A 150 -1.29 -13.32 39.26
CA TYR A 150 -0.66 -12.42 40.21
C TYR A 150 0.75 -12.02 39.76
N ILE A 151 1.58 -12.99 39.36
CA ILE A 151 2.95 -12.75 38.87
C ILE A 151 2.93 -11.87 37.62
N ILE A 152 2.06 -12.18 36.64
CA ILE A 152 1.93 -11.37 35.41
C ILE A 152 1.52 -9.94 35.76
N LYS A 153 0.52 -9.77 36.62
CA LYS A 153 0.06 -8.46 37.07
C LYS A 153 1.19 -7.70 37.77
N THR A 154 1.90 -8.34 38.70
CA THR A 154 3.03 -7.72 39.42
C THR A 154 4.16 -7.32 38.48
N LEU A 155 4.46 -8.11 37.45
CA LEU A 155 5.47 -7.77 36.44
C LEU A 155 5.06 -6.56 35.60
N LEU A 156 3.80 -6.51 35.15
CA LEU A 156 3.28 -5.37 34.39
C LEU A 156 3.30 -4.07 35.22
N THR A 157 2.82 -4.12 36.47
CA THR A 157 2.79 -2.93 37.34
C THR A 157 4.20 -2.43 37.69
N LYS A 158 5.20 -3.34 37.85
CA LYS A 158 6.60 -2.92 38.08
C LYS A 158 7.25 -2.32 36.83
N PHE A 159 6.87 -2.77 35.64
CA PHE A 159 7.40 -2.23 34.38
C PHE A 159 6.90 -0.80 34.16
N GLU A 160 5.60 -0.57 34.35
CA GLU A 160 4.95 0.74 34.22
C GLU A 160 5.50 1.78 35.22
N VAL A 161 5.83 1.36 36.45
CA VAL A 161 6.44 2.23 37.46
C VAL A 161 7.90 2.60 37.14
N ASN A 162 8.65 1.74 36.44
CA ASN A 162 10.06 2.02 36.10
C ASN A 162 10.22 2.96 34.89
N GLU A 163 9.24 2.99 33.98
CA GLU A 163 9.25 3.88 32.81
C GLU A 163 8.87 5.33 33.17
N VAL A 164 8.09 5.54 34.23
CA VAL A 164 7.66 6.88 34.71
C VAL A 164 8.72 7.57 35.60
N VAL A 165 9.71 6.82 36.09
CA VAL A 165 10.75 7.32 37.04
C VAL A 165 12.08 7.65 36.33
N LEU A 166 12.16 7.47 35.01
CA LEU A 166 13.31 7.82 34.17
C LEU A 166 13.01 9.05 33.32
#